data_AF-A0A6M3JX10-F1
#
_entry.id   AF-A0A6M3JX10-F1
#
_cell.length_a   1.000
_cell.length_b   1.000
_cell.length_c   1.000
_cell.angle_alpha   90.00
_cell.angle_beta   90.00
_cell.angle_gamma   90.00
#
_symmetry.space_group_name_H-M   'P 1'
#
loop_
_entity.id
_entity.type
_entity.pdbx_description
1 polymer ?
#
loop_
_entity_poly.entity_id
_entity_poly.type
_entity_poly.pdbx_seq_one_letter_code
_entity_poly.pdbx_strand_id
1 'polypeptide(L)'
;MLTIISGIFGGLFRLAPELMKMFTAKADRKHELDLMDKTFQLDKQRAELKLDEIKEQGRAEWATGSLDVLKTAIEGQNMASGILWIDGVRSIIRPLITLQWVVLLYPGVIIATFVLMIQSGVPVLDALNKAFGPDEKALVAFIIDFWFVGRVLDRGRTGK
;
A
#
# COMPACT_ATOMS: atom_id res chain seq x y z
N MET A 1 3.49 48.05 73.74
CA MET A 1 2.88 46.94 72.96
C MET A 1 3.17 46.99 71.46
N LEU A 2 3.67 48.10 70.88
CA LEU A 2 3.98 48.21 69.45
C LEU A 2 5.30 47.53 69.00
N THR A 3 6.24 47.26 69.91
CA THR A 3 7.58 46.75 69.60
C THR A 3 7.63 45.25 69.25
N ILE A 4 6.65 44.47 69.71
CA ILE A 4 6.54 43.04 69.41
C ILE A 4 6.02 42.83 67.99
N ILE A 5 5.11 43.70 67.54
CA ILE A 5 4.52 43.67 66.20
C ILE A 5 5.58 44.03 65.15
N SER A 6 6.41 45.04 65.40
CA SER A 6 7.51 45.42 64.49
C SER A 6 8.65 44.40 64.44
N GLY A 7 8.96 43.71 65.54
CA GLY A 7 9.93 42.61 65.56
C GLY A 7 9.49 41.38 64.76
N ILE A 8 8.21 41.02 64.84
CA ILE A 8 7.62 39.93 64.02
C ILE A 8 7.57 40.32 62.54
N PHE A 9 7.23 41.57 62.23
CA PHE A 9 7.23 42.09 60.85
C PHE A 9 8.63 42.07 60.20
N GLY A 10 9.68 42.39 60.98
CA GLY A 10 11.08 42.31 60.51
C GLY A 10 11.55 40.87 60.27
N GLY A 11 11.11 39.92 61.09
CA GLY A 11 11.37 38.49 60.88
C GLY A 11 10.67 37.94 59.63
N LEU A 12 9.43 38.38 59.38
CA LEU A 12 8.65 38.00 58.20
C LEU A 12 9.28 38.55 56.90
N PHE A 13 9.80 39.78 56.94
CA PHE A 13 10.51 40.39 55.81
C PHE A 13 11.86 39.71 55.47
N ARG A 14 12.48 39.00 56.43
CA ARG A 14 13.68 38.19 56.17
C ARG A 14 13.37 36.84 55.52
N LEU A 15 12.15 36.33 55.71
CA LEU A 15 11.65 35.12 55.04
C LEU A 15 11.09 35.40 53.64
N ALA A 16 10.60 36.62 53.38
CA ALA A 16 10.14 37.05 52.07
C ALA A 16 11.15 36.81 50.91
N PRO A 17 12.45 37.15 51.02
CA PRO A 17 13.41 36.87 49.96
C PRO A 17 13.70 35.38 49.78
N GLU A 18 13.57 34.56 50.83
CA GLU A 18 13.80 33.12 50.76
C GLU A 18 12.61 32.39 50.11
N LEU A 19 11.38 32.84 50.38
CA LEU A 19 10.18 32.41 49.66
C LEU A 19 10.28 32.76 48.17
N MET A 20 10.68 33.99 47.83
CA MET A 20 10.90 34.40 46.44
C MET A 20 11.93 33.51 45.72
N LYS A 21 13.05 33.18 46.38
CA LYS A 21 14.06 32.25 45.84
C LYS A 21 13.52 30.84 45.60
N MET A 22 12.65 30.34 46.47
CA MET A 22 12.01 29.04 46.28
C MET A 22 11.05 29.05 45.08
N PHE A 23 10.30 30.15 44.90
CA PHE A 23 9.43 30.31 43.73
C PHE A 23 10.22 30.41 42.42
N THR A 24 11.34 31.15 42.39
CA THR A 24 12.20 31.22 41.20
C THR A 24 12.87 29.88 40.90
N ALA A 25 13.42 29.19 41.91
CA ALA A 25 14.01 27.86 41.72
C ALA A 25 13.00 26.82 41.21
N LYS A 26 11.73 26.94 41.62
CA LYS A 26 10.65 26.09 41.10
C LYS A 26 10.28 26.45 39.66
N ALA A 27 10.31 27.73 39.29
CA ALA A 27 10.07 28.18 37.92
C ALA A 27 11.18 27.72 36.97
N ASP A 28 12.45 27.81 37.39
CA ASP A 28 13.61 27.37 36.59
C ASP A 28 13.58 25.87 36.34
N ARG A 29 13.32 25.05 37.36
CA ARG A 29 13.15 23.59 37.20
C ARG A 29 11.98 23.24 36.29
N LYS A 30 10.87 23.97 36.38
CA LYS A 30 9.71 23.78 35.50
C LYS A 30 10.08 24.12 34.04
N HIS A 31 10.88 25.16 33.84
CA HIS A 31 11.36 25.55 32.52
C HIS A 31 12.34 24.54 31.92
N GLU A 32 13.26 24.00 32.72
CA GLU A 32 14.17 22.92 32.32
C GLU A 32 13.40 21.65 31.93
N LEU A 33 12.38 21.29 32.71
CA LEU A 33 11.49 20.16 32.37
C LEU A 33 10.70 20.41 31.07
N ASP A 34 10.20 21.62 30.84
CA ASP A 34 9.49 21.98 29.60
C ASP A 34 10.42 21.95 28.38
N LEU A 35 11.67 22.37 28.55
CA LEU A 35 12.69 22.26 27.51
C LEU A 35 13.04 20.80 27.22
N MET A 36 13.25 19.98 28.26
CA MET A 36 13.49 18.55 28.11
C MET A 36 12.33 17.86 27.38
N ASP A 37 11.08 18.14 27.76
CA ASP A 37 9.91 17.55 27.11
C ASP A 37 9.81 17.95 25.64
N LYS A 38 10.06 19.22 25.30
CA LYS A 38 10.11 19.69 23.91
C LYS A 38 11.21 19.00 23.11
N THR A 39 12.41 18.82 23.68
CA THR A 39 13.49 18.09 23.00
C THR A 39 13.14 16.63 22.79
N PHE A 40 12.52 15.99 23.78
CA PHE A 40 12.05 14.62 23.68
C PHE A 40 10.96 14.46 22.60
N GLN A 41 10.02 15.39 22.52
CA GLN A 41 9.00 15.41 21.47
C GLN A 41 9.61 15.57 20.08
N LEU A 42 10.60 16.44 19.91
CA LEU A 42 11.32 16.60 18.64
C LEU A 42 12.10 15.34 18.25
N ASP A 43 12.76 14.69 19.21
CA ASP A 43 13.47 13.44 18.95
C ASP A 43 12.52 12.30 18.60
N LYS A 44 11.36 12.23 19.25
CA LYS A 44 10.29 11.29 18.90
C LYS A 44 9.79 11.52 17.46
N GLN A 45 9.52 12.77 17.07
CA GLN A 45 9.11 13.11 15.71
C GLN A 45 10.19 12.73 14.68
N ARG A 46 11.46 12.98 14.98
CA ARG A 46 12.58 12.58 14.13
C ARG A 46 12.70 11.06 14.01
N ALA A 47 12.48 10.33 15.09
CA ALA A 47 12.47 8.87 15.08
C ALA A 47 11.31 8.31 14.23
N GLU A 48 10.11 8.89 14.36
CA GLU A 48 8.94 8.55 13.54
C GLU A 48 9.20 8.80 12.05
N LEU A 49 9.75 9.97 11.69
CA LEU A 49 10.11 10.28 10.29
C LEU A 49 11.15 9.30 9.73
N LYS A 50 12.17 8.94 10.50
CA LYS A 50 13.16 7.92 10.07
C LYS A 50 12.53 6.55 9.88
N LEU A 51 11.60 6.15 10.75
CA LEU A 51 10.88 4.88 10.59
C LEU A 51 10.01 4.89 9.33
N ASP A 52 9.37 6.01 9.02
CA ASP A 52 8.57 6.13 7.80
C ASP A 52 9.44 6.15 6.54
N GLU A 53 10.59 6.83 6.56
CA GLU A 53 11.57 6.77 5.48
C GLU A 53 12.04 5.33 5.22
N ILE A 54 12.40 4.59 6.28
CA ILE A 54 12.81 3.17 6.17
C ILE A 54 11.68 2.30 5.62
N LYS A 55 10.42 2.52 6.05
CA LYS A 55 9.27 1.77 5.52
C LYS A 55 9.06 2.03 4.03
N GLU A 56 9.15 3.28 3.60
CA GLU A 56 8.97 3.63 2.18
C GLU A 56 10.13 3.10 1.32
N GLN A 57 11.37 3.16 1.81
CA GLN A 57 12.52 2.52 1.17
C GLN A 57 12.34 1.00 1.06
N GLY A 58 11.96 0.33 2.16
CA GLY A 58 11.71 -1.11 2.17
C GLY A 58 10.55 -1.53 1.26
N ARG A 59 9.51 -0.70 1.13
CA ARG A 59 8.41 -0.93 0.16
C ARG A 59 8.90 -0.79 -1.28
N ALA A 60 9.71 0.22 -1.57
CA ALA A 60 10.28 0.42 -2.89
C ALA A 60 11.21 -0.73 -3.27
N GLU A 61 12.10 -1.15 -2.37
CA GLU A 61 13.00 -2.30 -2.55
C GLU A 61 12.24 -3.62 -2.70
N TRP A 62 11.20 -3.84 -1.90
CA TRP A 62 10.35 -5.04 -2.05
C TRP A 62 9.64 -5.07 -3.39
N ALA A 63 9.09 -3.93 -3.83
CA ALA A 63 8.42 -3.82 -5.12
C ALA A 63 9.39 -4.05 -6.28
N THR A 64 10.59 -3.46 -6.25
CA THR A 64 11.59 -3.65 -7.31
C THR A 64 12.18 -5.05 -7.31
N GLY A 65 12.49 -5.62 -6.14
CA GLY A 65 12.96 -7.00 -6.01
C GLY A 65 11.94 -8.03 -6.47
N SER A 66 10.66 -7.83 -6.14
CA SER A 66 9.58 -8.71 -6.63
C SER A 66 9.43 -8.64 -8.14
N LEU A 67 9.55 -7.46 -8.73
CA LEU A 67 9.52 -7.29 -10.19
C LEU A 67 10.74 -7.91 -10.87
N ASP A 68 11.91 -7.83 -10.26
CA ASP A 68 13.13 -8.44 -10.80
C ASP A 68 13.05 -9.97 -10.75
N VAL A 69 12.58 -10.55 -9.65
CA VAL A 69 12.31 -12.00 -9.56
C VAL A 69 11.29 -12.45 -10.62
N LEU A 70 10.21 -11.71 -10.80
CA LEU A 70 9.23 -11.97 -11.86
C LEU A 70 9.86 -11.88 -13.25
N LYS A 71 10.69 -10.87 -13.49
CA LYS A 71 11.42 -10.70 -14.75
C LYS A 71 12.36 -11.87 -15.02
N THR A 72 13.20 -12.26 -14.05
CA THR A 72 14.10 -13.42 -14.18
C THR A 72 13.33 -14.72 -14.42
N ALA A 73 12.18 -14.91 -13.75
CA ALA A 73 11.32 -16.07 -13.97
C ALA A 73 10.70 -16.08 -15.38
N ILE A 74 10.33 -14.91 -15.93
CA ILE A 74 9.83 -14.78 -17.31
C ILE A 74 10.94 -15.03 -18.33
N GLU A 75 12.15 -14.51 -18.08
CA GLU A 75 13.32 -14.73 -18.92
C GLU A 75 13.69 -16.22 -18.97
N GLY A 76 13.73 -16.91 -17.83
CA GLY A 76 13.93 -18.36 -17.77
C GLY A 76 12.84 -19.16 -18.49
N GLN A 77 11.61 -18.66 -18.53
CA GLN A 77 10.51 -19.26 -19.30
C GLN A 77 10.67 -19.12 -20.83
N ASN A 78 11.61 -18.32 -21.33
CA ASN A 78 11.87 -18.17 -22.76
C ASN A 78 13.24 -18.71 -23.20
N MET A 79 14.05 -19.24 -22.28
CA MET A 79 15.33 -19.86 -22.65
C MET A 79 15.12 -21.19 -23.38
N ALA A 80 15.76 -21.35 -24.54
CA ALA A 80 15.77 -22.59 -25.30
C ALA A 80 16.51 -23.69 -24.51
N SER A 81 15.94 -24.90 -24.47
CA SER A 81 16.54 -26.05 -23.79
C SER A 81 17.73 -26.64 -24.56
N GLY A 82 17.91 -26.25 -25.82
CA GLY A 82 18.94 -26.77 -26.72
C GLY A 82 18.52 -28.08 -27.40
N ILE A 83 17.33 -28.59 -27.11
CA ILE A 83 16.77 -29.81 -27.68
C ILE A 83 15.58 -29.42 -28.57
N LEU A 84 15.78 -29.49 -29.89
CA LEU A 84 14.83 -28.99 -30.90
C LEU A 84 13.40 -29.52 -30.75
N TRP A 85 13.22 -30.80 -30.37
CA TRP A 85 11.88 -31.37 -30.21
C TRP A 85 11.19 -30.87 -28.93
N ILE A 86 11.92 -30.67 -27.83
CA ILE A 86 11.37 -30.13 -26.57
C ILE A 86 10.98 -28.68 -26.77
N ASP A 87 11.84 -27.90 -27.43
CA ASP A 87 11.58 -26.49 -27.73
C ASP A 87 10.40 -26.34 -28.71
N GLY A 88 10.28 -27.24 -29.70
CA GLY A 88 9.13 -27.30 -30.59
C GLY A 88 7.82 -27.62 -29.87
N VAL A 89 7.81 -28.63 -29.00
CA VAL A 89 6.62 -28.98 -28.19
C VAL A 89 6.24 -27.82 -27.26
N ARG A 90 7.20 -27.23 -26.55
CA ARG A 90 6.98 -26.07 -25.67
C ARG A 90 6.41 -24.87 -26.41
N SER A 91 6.92 -24.60 -27.61
CA SER A 91 6.43 -23.52 -28.47
C SER A 91 4.95 -23.70 -28.85
N ILE A 92 4.52 -24.95 -29.05
CA ILE A 92 3.14 -25.28 -29.45
C ILE A 92 2.17 -25.34 -28.26
N ILE A 93 2.62 -25.75 -27.07
CA ILE A 93 1.75 -25.92 -25.90
C ILE A 93 0.99 -24.64 -25.54
N ARG A 94 1.66 -23.48 -25.56
CA ARG A 94 1.03 -22.21 -25.20
C ARG A 94 -0.10 -21.85 -26.18
N PRO A 95 0.12 -21.80 -27.51
CA PRO A 95 -0.95 -21.68 -28.50
C PRO A 95 -2.05 -22.73 -28.35
N LEU A 96 -1.68 -24.01 -28.16
CA LEU A 96 -2.65 -25.11 -28.05
C LEU A 96 -3.62 -24.90 -26.88
N ILE A 97 -3.10 -24.56 -25.70
CA ILE A 97 -3.92 -24.28 -24.52
C ILE A 97 -4.84 -23.07 -24.79
N THR A 98 -4.32 -22.01 -25.40
CA THR A 98 -5.16 -20.83 -25.72
C THR A 98 -6.26 -21.14 -26.72
N LEU A 99 -5.97 -21.92 -27.76
CA LEU A 99 -6.96 -22.33 -28.75
C LEU A 99 -8.04 -23.22 -28.12
N GLN A 100 -7.62 -24.22 -27.33
CA GLN A 100 -8.55 -25.11 -26.65
C GLN A 100 -9.45 -24.36 -25.67
N TRP A 101 -8.87 -23.61 -24.73
CA TRP A 101 -9.63 -23.02 -23.62
C TRP A 101 -10.32 -21.71 -23.97
N VAL A 102 -9.59 -20.78 -24.61
CA VAL A 102 -10.07 -19.41 -24.81
C VAL A 102 -10.88 -19.29 -26.08
N VAL A 103 -10.46 -19.95 -27.17
CA VAL A 103 -11.13 -19.80 -28.48
C VAL A 103 -12.27 -20.79 -28.65
N LEU A 104 -12.09 -22.05 -28.24
CA LEU A 104 -13.09 -23.09 -28.46
C LEU A 104 -14.00 -23.29 -27.26
N LEU A 105 -13.44 -23.62 -26.10
CA LEU A 105 -14.23 -24.04 -24.94
C LEU A 105 -15.03 -22.89 -24.35
N TYR A 106 -14.42 -21.71 -24.15
CA TYR A 106 -15.09 -20.59 -23.51
C TYR A 106 -16.34 -20.10 -24.28
N PRO A 107 -16.26 -19.74 -25.59
CA PRO A 107 -17.47 -19.39 -26.34
C PRO A 107 -18.44 -20.57 -26.46
N GLY A 108 -17.92 -21.79 -26.58
CA GLY A 108 -18.73 -23.01 -26.64
C GLY A 108 -19.61 -23.19 -25.40
N VAL A 109 -19.06 -22.97 -24.21
CA VAL A 109 -19.81 -23.05 -22.93
C VAL A 109 -20.84 -21.93 -22.84
N ILE A 110 -20.53 -20.70 -23.24
CA ILE A 110 -21.50 -19.59 -23.23
C ILE A 110 -22.68 -19.91 -24.15
N ILE A 111 -22.40 -20.38 -25.38
CA ILE A 111 -23.44 -20.76 -26.34
C ILE A 111 -24.27 -21.93 -25.79
N ALA A 112 -23.63 -22.96 -25.24
CA ALA A 112 -24.33 -24.11 -24.67
C ALA A 112 -25.22 -23.70 -23.49
N THR A 113 -24.72 -22.87 -22.58
CA THR A 113 -25.50 -22.31 -21.48
C THR A 113 -26.69 -21.51 -21.98
N PHE A 114 -26.49 -20.65 -22.99
CA PHE A 114 -27.58 -19.88 -23.58
C PHE A 114 -28.66 -20.78 -24.22
N VAL A 115 -28.26 -21.79 -24.99
CA VAL A 115 -29.17 -22.77 -25.60
C VAL A 115 -29.96 -23.53 -24.53
N LEU A 116 -29.31 -23.99 -23.45
CA LEU A 116 -29.97 -24.66 -22.33
C LEU A 116 -30.97 -23.75 -21.60
N MET A 117 -30.68 -22.46 -21.46
CA MET A 117 -31.63 -21.51 -20.86
C MET A 117 -32.87 -21.31 -21.74
N ILE A 118 -32.70 -21.22 -23.06
CA ILE A 118 -33.85 -21.14 -23.99
C ILE A 118 -34.67 -22.43 -23.93
N GLN A 119 -34.02 -23.59 -23.92
CA GLN A 119 -34.71 -24.88 -23.83
C GLN A 119 -35.44 -25.08 -22.51
N SER A 120 -34.98 -24.45 -21.42
CA SER A 120 -35.68 -24.46 -20.12
C SER A 120 -36.80 -23.41 -20.02
N GLY A 121 -37.13 -22.72 -21.10
CA GLY A 121 -38.25 -21.77 -21.18
C GLY A 121 -37.94 -20.38 -20.67
N VAL A 122 -36.66 -20.03 -20.46
CA VAL A 122 -36.25 -18.67 -20.08
C VAL A 122 -36.43 -17.75 -21.30
N PRO A 123 -37.05 -16.56 -21.13
CA PRO A 123 -37.13 -15.56 -22.19
C PRO A 123 -35.75 -15.20 -22.74
N VAL A 124 -35.64 -15.03 -24.06
CA VAL A 124 -34.35 -14.85 -24.76
C VAL A 124 -33.51 -13.70 -24.20
N LEU A 125 -34.14 -12.56 -23.86
CA LEU A 125 -33.44 -11.40 -23.30
C LEU A 125 -32.88 -11.69 -21.90
N ASP A 126 -33.60 -12.45 -21.08
CA ASP A 126 -33.15 -12.82 -19.74
C ASP A 126 -32.06 -13.90 -19.82
N ALA A 127 -32.18 -14.84 -20.75
CA ALA A 127 -31.16 -15.85 -21.03
C ALA A 127 -29.85 -15.21 -21.50
N LEU A 128 -29.92 -14.17 -22.35
CA LEU A 128 -28.74 -13.45 -22.83
C LEU A 128 -28.03 -12.72 -21.68
N ASN A 129 -28.79 -11.99 -20.85
CA ASN A 129 -28.23 -11.28 -19.70
C ASN A 129 -27.65 -12.22 -18.63
N LYS A 130 -28.17 -13.45 -18.53
CA LYS A 130 -27.66 -14.47 -17.62
C LYS A 130 -26.44 -15.21 -18.19
N ALA A 131 -26.42 -15.49 -19.50
CA ALA A 131 -25.29 -16.14 -20.16
C ALA A 131 -24.10 -15.18 -20.34
N PHE A 132 -24.34 -13.88 -20.43
CA PHE A 132 -23.33 -12.82 -20.41
C PHE A 132 -23.46 -11.98 -19.15
N GLY A 133 -23.19 -12.63 -18.02
CA GLY A 133 -23.39 -12.11 -16.68
C GLY A 133 -22.26 -11.19 -16.20
N PRO A 134 -22.23 -10.92 -14.88
CA PRO A 134 -21.20 -10.11 -14.25
C PRO A 134 -19.78 -10.67 -14.45
N ASP A 135 -19.62 -11.99 -14.44
CA ASP A 135 -18.32 -12.65 -14.53
C ASP A 135 -17.71 -12.48 -15.93
N GLU A 136 -18.52 -12.65 -16.99
CA GLU A 136 -18.10 -12.41 -18.37
C GLU A 136 -17.74 -10.93 -18.60
N LYS A 137 -18.51 -10.01 -18.01
CA LYS A 137 -18.22 -8.57 -18.06
C LYS A 137 -16.94 -8.22 -17.31
N ALA A 138 -16.69 -8.85 -16.16
CA ALA A 138 -15.45 -8.69 -15.40
C ALA A 138 -14.24 -9.21 -16.18
N LEU A 139 -14.38 -10.34 -16.89
CA LEU A 139 -13.34 -10.85 -17.79
C LEU A 139 -13.03 -9.86 -18.91
N VAL A 140 -14.04 -9.27 -19.54
CA VAL A 140 -13.85 -8.22 -20.57
C VAL A 140 -13.18 -6.98 -19.98
N ALA A 141 -13.59 -6.54 -18.79
CA ALA A 141 -12.96 -5.42 -18.10
C ALA A 141 -11.47 -5.71 -17.82
N PHE A 142 -11.14 -6.91 -17.36
CA PHE A 142 -9.76 -7.32 -17.12
C PHE A 142 -8.91 -7.33 -18.40
N ILE A 143 -9.47 -7.80 -19.53
CA ILE A 143 -8.78 -7.76 -20.83
C ILE A 143 -8.52 -6.31 -21.25
N ILE A 144 -9.50 -5.43 -21.08
CA ILE A 144 -9.34 -4.00 -21.36
C ILE A 144 -8.25 -3.41 -20.45
N ASP A 145 -8.28 -3.68 -19.14
CA ASP A 145 -7.27 -3.19 -18.21
C ASP A 145 -5.87 -3.64 -18.62
N PHE A 146 -5.69 -4.93 -18.94
CA PHE A 146 -4.42 -5.44 -19.43
C PHE A 146 -3.90 -4.68 -20.67
N TRP A 147 -4.76 -4.45 -21.67
CA TRP A 147 -4.37 -3.79 -22.92
C TRP A 147 -4.20 -2.28 -22.80
N PHE A 148 -4.97 -1.60 -21.94
CA PHE A 148 -5.00 -0.14 -21.87
C PHE A 148 -4.16 0.41 -20.72
N VAL A 149 -4.06 -0.26 -19.57
CA VAL A 149 -3.27 0.20 -18.42
C VAL A 149 -1.78 0.17 -18.72
N GLY A 150 -1.27 -0.89 -19.36
CA GLY A 150 0.15 -0.97 -19.77
C GLY A 150 0.56 0.20 -20.67
N ARG A 151 -0.30 0.57 -21.62
CA ARG A 151 -0.07 1.71 -22.53
C ARG A 151 -0.07 3.07 -21.83
N VAL A 152 -0.78 3.22 -20.71
CA VAL A 152 -0.75 4.45 -19.91
C VAL A 152 0.55 4.53 -19.10
N LEU A 153 0.99 3.40 -18.53
CA LEU A 153 2.25 3.32 -17.78
C LEU A 153 3.48 3.57 -18.67
N ASP A 154 3.47 3.06 -19.92
CA ASP A 154 4.56 3.30 -20.88
C ASP A 154 4.70 4.78 -21.28
N ARG A 155 3.59 5.51 -21.38
CA ARG A 155 3.59 6.96 -21.64
C ARG A 155 4.11 7.76 -20.44
N GLY A 156 3.81 7.32 -19.21
CA GLY A 156 4.34 7.93 -17.99
C GLY A 156 5.86 7.81 -17.87
N ARG A 157 6.46 6.75 -18.41
CA ARG A 157 7.92 6.52 -18.41
C ARG A 157 8.67 7.29 -19.49
N THR A 158 8.02 7.65 -20.59
CA THR A 158 8.59 8.45 -21.69
C THR A 158 8.31 9.95 -21.54
N GLY A 159 7.50 10.34 -20.54
CA GLY A 159 7.26 11.71 -20.10
C GLY A 159 8.28 12.22 -19.08
N LYS A 160 9.57 11.95 -19.30
CA LYS A 160 10.74 12.68 -18.78
C LYS A 160 11.97 12.28 -19.58
#